data_AF-A0ABD5T6G8-F1
#
_entry.id   AF-A0ABD5T6G8-F1
#
_cell.length_a   1.000
_cell.length_b   1.000
_cell.length_c   1.000
_cell.angle_alpha   90.00
_cell.angle_beta   90.00
_cell.angle_gamma   90.00
#
_symmetry.space_group_name_H-M   'P 1'
#
loop_
_entity.id
_entity.type
_entity.pdbx_description
1 polymer ?
#
loop_
_entity_poly.entity_id
_entity_poly.type
_entity_poly.pdbx_seq_one_letter_code
_entity_poly.pdbx_strand_id
1 'polypeptide(L)' 'MRTDTTVRDVMHREFLGASEADSLAAAADLMVTEATDCLVVVRGGEPV' A
#
# COMPACT_ATOMS: atom_id res chain seq x y z
N MET A 1 9.82 12.51 -22.26
CA MET A 1 8.90 12.53 -21.11
C MET A 1 7.61 13.19 -21.57
N ARG A 2 6.45 12.57 -21.36
CA ARG A 2 5.15 13.25 -21.52
C ARG A 2 4.93 14.05 -20.24
N THR A 3 4.94 15.37 -20.34
CA THR A 3 4.82 16.30 -19.20
C THR A 3 3.38 16.52 -18.73
N ASP A 4 2.38 16.05 -19.49
CA ASP A 4 0.95 16.15 -19.14
C ASP A 4 0.40 14.93 -18.41
N THR A 5 1.24 13.95 -18.05
CA THR A 5 0.80 12.79 -17.26
C THR A 5 0.61 13.20 -15.80
N THR A 6 -0.62 13.07 -15.30
CA THR A 6 -0.95 13.37 -13.92
C THR A 6 -0.77 12.13 -13.03
N VAL A 7 -0.71 12.34 -11.71
CA VAL A 7 -0.71 11.23 -10.73
C VAL A 7 -1.92 10.32 -10.94
N ARG A 8 -3.09 10.89 -11.27
CA ARG A 8 -4.32 10.13 -11.53
C ARG A 8 -4.17 9.19 -12.73
N ASP A 9 -3.37 9.56 -13.73
CA ASP A 9 -3.15 8.74 -14.93
C ASP A 9 -2.18 7.56 -14.68
N VAL A 10 -1.47 7.55 -13.55
CA VAL A 10 -0.47 6.53 -13.21
C VAL A 10 -0.90 5.68 -12.02
N MET A 11 -1.54 6.29 -11.02
CA MET A 11 -2.04 5.61 -9.82
C MET A 11 -3.36 4.90 -10.11
N HIS A 12 -3.25 3.73 -10.75
CA HIS A 12 -4.35 2.80 -10.99
C HIS A 12 -4.27 1.51 -10.16
N ARG A 13 -3.30 1.40 -9.25
CA ARG A 13 -3.10 0.19 -8.44
C ARG A 13 -3.81 0.25 -7.11
N GLU A 14 -4.37 -0.89 -6.73
CA GLU A 14 -4.74 -1.21 -5.36
C GLU A 14 -3.47 -1.18 -4.48
N PHE A 15 -3.59 -0.63 -3.28
CA PHE A 15 -2.51 -0.62 -2.30
C PHE A 15 -2.68 -1.82 -1.36
N LEU A 16 -1.57 -2.32 -0.85
CA LEU A 16 -1.60 -3.29 0.25
C LEU A 16 -1.93 -2.58 1.55
N GLY A 17 -3.02 -3.01 2.18
CA GLY A 17 -3.44 -2.55 3.50
C GLY A 17 -3.01 -3.51 4.60
N ALA A 18 -2.61 -2.97 5.75
CA ALA A 18 -2.49 -3.73 6.99
C ALA A 18 -3.37 -3.10 8.08
N SER A 19 -3.91 -3.91 8.97
CA SER A 19 -4.57 -3.39 10.16
C SER A 19 -3.53 -2.87 11.16
N GLU A 20 -3.87 -1.83 11.91
CA GLU A 20 -3.04 -1.41 13.06
C GLU A 20 -2.90 -2.50 14.14
N ALA A 21 -3.79 -3.50 14.14
CA ALA A 21 -3.75 -4.64 15.05
C ALA A 21 -2.85 -5.78 14.54
N ASP A 22 -2.38 -5.72 13.29
CA ASP A 22 -1.51 -6.76 12.73
C ASP A 22 -0.14 -6.73 13.40
N SER A 23 0.43 -7.91 13.62
CA SER A 23 1.81 -8.00 14.12
C SER A 23 2.81 -7.53 13.05
N LEU A 24 3.94 -6.97 13.48
CA LEU A 24 5.00 -6.54 12.57
C LEU A 24 5.53 -7.70 11.70
N ALA A 25 5.59 -8.92 12.26
CA ALA A 25 6.05 -10.09 11.53
C ALA A 25 5.08 -10.46 10.38
N ALA A 26 3.78 -10.43 10.64
CA ALA A 26 2.76 -10.67 9.63
C ALA A 26 2.78 -9.58 8.53
N ALA A 27 2.94 -8.31 8.93
CA ALA A 27 3.07 -7.21 7.98
C ALA A 27 4.33 -7.35 7.10
N ALA A 28 5.46 -7.72 7.68
CA ALA A 28 6.71 -7.93 6.93
C ALA A 28 6.62 -9.11 5.96
N ASP A 29 6.02 -10.23 6.39
CA ASP A 29 5.82 -11.41 5.54
C ASP A 29 4.91 -11.09 4.34
N LEU A 30 3.86 -10.29 4.57
CA LEU A 30 2.97 -9.80 3.51
C LEU A 30 3.73 -8.92 2.50
N MET A 31 4.59 -8.00 2.97
CA MET A 31 5.38 -7.13 2.07
C MET A 31 6.34 -7.93 1.18
N VAL A 32 6.98 -8.96 1.74
CA VAL A 32 7.86 -9.86 0.99
C VAL A 32 7.06 -10.68 -0.03
N THR A 33 5.94 -11.25 0.38
CA THR A 33 5.09 -12.10 -0.47
C THR A 33 4.58 -11.33 -1.68
N GLU A 34 4.14 -10.09 -1.48
CA GLU A 34 3.57 -9.25 -2.52
C GLU A 34 4.62 -8.40 -3.26
N ALA A 35 5.90 -8.56 -2.93
CA ALA A 35 7.03 -7.83 -3.51
C ALA A 35 6.81 -6.30 -3.52
N THR A 36 6.41 -5.76 -2.38
CA THR A 36 6.21 -4.31 -2.18
C THR A 36 7.16 -3.74 -1.14
N ASP A 37 7.61 -2.51 -1.38
CA ASP A 37 8.45 -1.76 -0.45
C ASP A 37 7.64 -1.01 0.62
N CYS A 38 6.32 -0.92 0.43
CA CYS A 38 5.44 -0.25 1.38
C CYS A 38 4.03 -0.85 1.41
N LEU A 39 3.36 -0.63 2.54
CA LEU A 39 1.93 -0.87 2.74
C LEU A 39 1.32 0.31 3.50
N VAL A 40 0.00 0.41 3.47
CA VAL A 40 -0.76 1.46 4.14
C VAL A 40 -1.42 0.85 5.38
N VAL A 41 -1.21 1.45 6.54
CA VAL A 41 -1.94 1.05 7.75
C VAL A 41 -3.35 1.64 7.68
N VAL A 42 -4.37 0.82 7.91
CA VAL A 42 -5.77 1.21 7.86
C VAL A 42 -6.53 0.85 9.12
N ARG A 43 -7.49 1.71 9.50
CA ARG A 43 -8.49 1.47 10.55
C ARG A 43 -9.87 1.62 9.93
N GLY A 44 -10.63 0.53 9.88
CA GLY A 44 -11.99 0.55 9.32
C GLY A 44 -12.05 0.96 7.84
N GLY A 45 -10.96 0.77 7.09
CA GLY A 45 -10.84 1.18 5.68
C GLY A 45 -10.30 2.59 5.47
N GLU A 46 -10.11 3.38 6.53
CA GLU A 46 -9.46 4.69 6.47
C GLU A 46 -7.96 4.56 6.79
N PRO A 47 -7.06 5.19 6.01
CA PRO A 47 -5.64 5.24 6.33
C PRO A 47 -5.40 6.02 7.63
N VAL A 48 -4.49 5.53 8.47
CA VAL A 48 -4.12 6.16 9.76
C VAL A 48 -2.63 6.43 9.88
#